data_AF-A0A8B6DNZ7-F1
#
_entry.id   AF-A0A8B6DNZ7-F1
#
_cell.length_a   1.000
_cell.length_b   1.000
_cell.length_c   1.000
_cell.angle_alpha   90.00
_cell.angle_beta   90.00
_cell.angle_gamma   90.00
#
_symmetry.space_group_name_H-M   'P 1'
#
loop_
_entity.id
_entity.type
_entity.pdbx_description
1 polymer ?
#
loop_
_entity_poly.entity_id
_entity_poly.type
_entity_poly.pdbx_seq_one_letter_code
_entity_poly.pdbx_strand_id
1 'polypeptide(L)'
;MSSVVISCSRLPLLSFRHLSGYSQKRSWSDDVYYRSTEYRERSTSVTSFYNQSAIDNIAAKSSIRLTPTTILYAGKSPDNSHLLKSAQYLYNELPVRIAHRIVGFRGLPFIVGCNPTILQVHEMYIRAFHILFKHPPVIDLRSEETYTETLKQLLDEHKDVVTLLAEGFSECRKHLQNEGMIKAFLDRTLKSRLGIRMLAEHHLALHSEKPNHVGIVTASFSPRSLVTQKAEFVR
;
A
#
# COMPACT_ATOMS: atom_id res chain seq x y z
N MET A 1 24.23 2.57 -60.77
CA MET A 1 22.99 3.18 -60.24
C MET A 1 23.40 4.10 -59.11
N SER A 2 22.98 5.35 -59.23
CA SER A 2 23.68 6.54 -58.77
C SER A 2 23.55 6.84 -57.27
N SER A 3 24.67 7.23 -56.67
CA SER A 3 24.71 8.06 -55.46
C SER A 3 24.55 9.52 -55.87
N VAL A 4 23.69 10.28 -55.19
CA VAL A 4 23.62 11.74 -55.35
C VAL A 4 23.60 12.39 -53.97
N VAL A 5 24.66 13.16 -53.72
CA VAL A 5 24.84 14.13 -52.64
C VAL A 5 24.13 15.41 -53.08
N ILE A 6 23.31 16.03 -52.20
CA ILE A 6 22.78 17.37 -52.44
C ILE A 6 23.22 18.31 -51.31
N SER A 7 24.15 19.18 -51.69
CA SER A 7 24.53 20.43 -51.05
C SER A 7 23.35 21.42 -51.13
N CYS A 8 23.13 22.22 -50.08
CA CYS A 8 22.25 23.38 -50.17
C CYS A 8 22.92 24.65 -49.62
N SER A 9 22.87 25.66 -50.47
CA SER A 9 23.58 26.93 -50.47
C SER A 9 22.88 28.05 -49.69
N ARG A 10 23.70 28.95 -49.13
CA ARG A 10 23.49 30.38 -48.80
C ARG A 10 22.61 31.11 -49.85
N LEU A 11 21.75 32.12 -49.64
CA LEU A 11 21.59 33.33 -48.76
C LEU A 11 20.16 33.92 -49.08
N PRO A 12 19.57 35.01 -48.48
CA PRO A 12 20.22 36.22 -47.97
C PRO A 12 19.69 36.81 -46.63
N LEU A 13 20.48 37.78 -46.17
CA LEU A 13 20.37 38.59 -44.96
C LEU A 13 19.17 39.55 -45.01
N LEU A 14 18.35 39.55 -43.96
CA LEU A 14 17.52 40.68 -43.56
C LEU A 14 18.01 41.22 -42.22
N SER A 15 18.49 42.46 -42.28
CA SER A 15 18.89 43.29 -41.14
C SER A 15 17.68 43.59 -40.27
N PHE A 16 17.72 43.19 -39.00
CA PHE A 16 16.89 43.78 -37.96
C PHE A 16 17.78 44.36 -36.87
N ARG A 17 17.58 45.67 -36.68
CA ARG A 17 18.30 46.56 -35.79
C ARG A 17 18.22 46.07 -34.35
N HIS A 18 19.34 46.26 -33.65
CA HIS A 18 19.44 46.23 -32.20
C HIS A 18 18.30 47.00 -31.54
N LEU A 19 17.44 46.29 -30.82
CA LEU A 19 16.80 46.80 -29.61
C LEU A 19 17.40 46.02 -28.45
N SER A 20 18.35 46.69 -27.80
CA SER A 20 18.87 46.35 -26.50
C SER A 20 17.74 46.35 -25.48
N GLY A 21 17.73 45.36 -24.58
CA GLY A 21 16.93 45.39 -23.36
C GLY A 21 15.83 44.33 -23.31
N TYR A 22 16.21 43.08 -23.01
CA TYR A 22 15.77 42.35 -21.82
C TYR A 22 16.33 40.93 -21.88
N SER A 23 17.38 40.72 -21.09
CA SER A 23 17.93 39.40 -20.81
C SER A 23 17.04 38.71 -19.78
N GLN A 24 16.41 37.59 -20.15
CA GLN A 24 16.42 36.37 -19.32
C GLN A 24 15.80 35.19 -20.07
N LYS A 25 16.66 34.41 -20.76
CA LYS A 25 16.38 33.01 -21.06
C LYS A 25 16.31 32.25 -19.72
N ARG A 26 15.12 31.89 -19.25
CA ARG A 26 14.96 30.83 -18.24
C ARG A 26 15.00 29.47 -18.94
N SER A 27 16.20 29.10 -19.42
CA SER A 27 16.52 27.72 -19.77
C SER A 27 16.94 27.03 -18.47
N TRP A 28 15.98 26.45 -17.75
CA TRP A 28 16.32 25.45 -16.75
C TRP A 28 16.83 24.24 -17.52
N SER A 29 18.15 24.08 -17.60
CA SER A 29 18.74 22.91 -18.26
C SER A 29 18.28 21.66 -17.53
N ASP A 30 17.69 20.69 -18.25
CA ASP A 30 17.27 19.39 -17.72
C ASP A 30 18.37 18.72 -16.88
N ASP A 31 19.64 18.94 -17.24
CA ASP A 31 20.83 18.50 -16.50
C ASP A 31 20.88 18.95 -15.03
N VAL A 32 20.32 20.12 -14.69
CA VAL A 32 20.30 20.64 -13.31
C VAL A 32 19.23 19.93 -12.48
N TYR A 33 18.11 19.57 -13.11
CA TYR A 33 17.02 18.81 -12.46
C TYR A 33 17.48 17.39 -12.13
N TYR A 34 18.06 16.66 -13.09
CA TYR A 34 18.58 15.29 -12.87
C TYR A 34 19.76 15.22 -11.88
N ARG A 35 20.48 16.32 -11.67
CA ARG A 35 21.62 16.41 -10.73
C ARG A 35 21.22 16.91 -9.34
N SER A 36 19.98 17.34 -9.13
CA SER A 36 19.49 17.80 -7.83
C SER A 36 19.54 16.68 -6.78
N THR A 37 19.79 17.05 -5.52
CA THR A 37 19.75 16.11 -4.38
C THR A 37 18.38 15.48 -4.23
N GLU A 38 17.31 16.25 -4.45
CA GLU A 38 15.93 15.75 -4.49
C GLU A 38 15.69 14.68 -5.55
N TYR A 39 16.21 14.86 -6.77
CA TYR A 39 16.08 13.84 -7.82
C TYR A 39 16.92 12.60 -7.49
N ARG A 40 18.12 12.76 -6.94
CA ARG A 40 18.95 11.62 -6.48
C ARG A 40 18.29 10.86 -5.34
N GLU A 41 17.75 11.54 -4.33
CA GLU A 41 17.03 10.93 -3.22
C GLU A 41 15.79 10.18 -3.71
N ARG A 42 15.00 10.81 -4.59
CA ARG A 42 13.86 10.19 -5.25
C ARG A 42 14.27 9.01 -6.14
N SER A 43 15.40 9.09 -6.83
CA SER A 43 15.93 8.00 -7.66
C SER A 43 16.46 6.84 -6.81
N THR A 44 17.05 7.12 -5.65
CA THR A 44 17.50 6.09 -4.71
C THR A 44 16.35 5.41 -4.00
N SER A 45 15.29 6.14 -3.63
CA SER A 45 14.06 5.54 -3.09
C SER A 45 13.36 4.71 -4.17
N VAL A 46 13.33 5.19 -5.42
CA VAL A 46 12.81 4.45 -6.59
C VAL A 46 13.68 3.25 -6.97
N THR A 47 14.98 3.23 -6.67
CA THR A 47 15.84 2.04 -6.93
C THR A 47 15.70 1.00 -5.81
N SER A 48 15.63 1.45 -4.54
CA SER A 48 15.27 0.62 -3.39
C SER A 48 13.87 -0.02 -3.55
N PHE A 49 12.96 0.68 -4.24
CA PHE A 49 11.61 0.22 -4.59
C PHE A 49 11.56 -1.18 -5.23
N TYR A 50 12.56 -1.55 -6.04
CA TYR A 50 12.56 -2.79 -6.85
C TYR A 50 13.52 -3.87 -6.37
N ASN A 51 14.48 -3.57 -5.48
CA ASN A 51 15.53 -4.53 -5.12
C ASN A 51 15.41 -4.96 -3.64
N GLN A 52 14.37 -5.73 -3.34
CA GLN A 52 14.09 -6.24 -1.99
C GLN A 52 13.75 -7.74 -2.06
N SER A 53 14.78 -8.58 -2.25
CA SER A 53 14.65 -10.03 -2.43
C SER A 53 13.88 -10.73 -1.31
N ALA A 54 13.93 -10.21 -0.07
CA ALA A 54 13.15 -10.72 1.04
C ALA A 54 11.63 -10.63 0.80
N ILE A 55 11.15 -9.53 0.22
CA ILE A 55 9.72 -9.37 -0.09
C ILE A 55 9.31 -10.30 -1.22
N ASP A 56 10.15 -10.44 -2.25
CA ASP A 56 9.83 -11.31 -3.38
C ASP A 56 9.75 -12.78 -2.96
N ASN A 57 10.67 -13.22 -2.09
CA ASN A 57 10.64 -14.56 -1.49
C ASN A 57 9.38 -14.82 -0.66
N ILE A 58 8.91 -13.83 0.10
CA ILE A 58 7.68 -13.96 0.90
C ILE A 58 6.44 -13.84 0.02
N ALA A 59 6.45 -13.00 -1.01
CA ALA A 59 5.35 -12.85 -1.96
C ALA A 59 5.13 -14.11 -2.81
N ALA A 60 6.17 -14.92 -3.02
CA ALA A 60 6.04 -16.21 -3.69
C ALA A 60 5.19 -17.24 -2.91
N LYS A 61 5.03 -17.05 -1.59
CA LYS A 61 4.18 -17.91 -0.77
C LYS A 61 2.70 -17.62 -1.05
N SER A 62 1.88 -18.66 -1.02
CA SER A 62 0.41 -18.50 -1.08
C SER A 62 -0.12 -17.97 0.26
N SER A 63 -1.10 -17.08 0.21
CA SER A 63 -1.84 -16.64 1.41
C SER A 63 -2.95 -17.63 1.72
N ILE A 64 -3.19 -17.86 3.02
CA ILE A 64 -4.19 -18.84 3.47
C ILE A 64 -5.55 -18.18 3.52
N ARG A 65 -6.53 -18.73 2.81
CA ARG A 65 -7.92 -18.27 2.92
C ARG A 65 -8.55 -18.82 4.20
N LEU A 66 -8.79 -17.94 5.18
CA LEU A 66 -9.56 -18.30 6.37
C LEU A 66 -11.06 -18.40 6.06
N THR A 67 -11.67 -19.43 6.60
CA THR A 67 -13.13 -19.57 6.65
C THR A 67 -13.67 -18.94 7.93
N PRO A 68 -14.94 -18.48 7.94
CA PRO A 68 -15.58 -18.01 9.17
C PRO A 68 -15.54 -19.04 10.30
N THR A 69 -15.70 -20.32 9.96
CA THR A 69 -15.62 -21.44 10.91
C THR A 69 -14.26 -21.54 11.57
N THR A 70 -13.16 -21.38 10.82
CA THR A 70 -11.80 -21.36 11.39
C THR A 70 -11.55 -20.17 12.32
N ILE A 71 -12.18 -19.01 12.06
CA ILE A 71 -12.09 -17.84 12.95
C ILE A 71 -12.87 -18.08 14.25
N LEU A 72 -14.04 -18.72 14.16
CA LEU A 72 -14.88 -19.05 15.32
C LEU A 72 -14.30 -20.17 16.19
N TYR A 73 -13.64 -21.17 15.59
CA TYR A 73 -13.02 -22.29 16.31
C TYR A 73 -11.75 -21.91 17.07
N ALA A 74 -11.19 -20.73 16.82
CA ALA A 74 -10.20 -20.08 17.70
C ALA A 74 -10.88 -19.46 18.95
N GLY A 75 -12.04 -20.00 19.35
CA GLY A 75 -12.84 -19.54 20.47
C GLY A 75 -12.16 -19.72 21.82
N LYS A 76 -12.65 -18.95 22.80
CA LYS A 76 -12.07 -18.76 24.13
C LYS A 76 -11.72 -20.10 24.80
N SER A 77 -10.44 -20.28 25.05
CA SER A 77 -9.91 -21.37 25.89
C SER A 77 -9.50 -20.78 27.25
N PRO A 78 -9.83 -21.44 28.37
CA PRO A 78 -9.58 -20.91 29.73
C PRO A 78 -8.10 -20.71 30.06
N ASP A 79 -7.20 -21.31 29.27
CA ASP A 79 -5.74 -21.24 29.40
C ASP A 79 -5.10 -20.13 28.55
N ASN A 80 -5.90 -19.26 27.90
CA ASN A 80 -5.43 -18.25 26.95
C ASN A 80 -4.65 -18.78 25.74
N SER A 81 -4.65 -20.10 25.49
CA SER A 81 -3.95 -20.70 24.35
C SER A 81 -4.49 -20.23 23.00
N HIS A 82 -5.75 -19.80 22.97
CA HIS A 82 -6.39 -19.23 21.80
C HIS A 82 -5.77 -17.90 21.35
N LEU A 83 -5.30 -17.06 22.30
CA LEU A 83 -4.59 -15.82 22.00
C LEU A 83 -3.24 -16.11 21.34
N LEU A 84 -2.46 -17.03 21.92
CA LEU A 84 -1.17 -17.44 21.40
C LEU A 84 -1.29 -18.04 19.99
N LYS A 85 -2.26 -18.93 19.76
CA LYS A 85 -2.54 -19.51 18.44
C LYS A 85 -2.95 -18.45 17.42
N SER A 86 -3.79 -17.49 17.83
CA SER A 86 -4.18 -16.37 16.98
C SER A 86 -2.97 -15.52 16.58
N ALA A 87 -2.12 -15.15 17.53
CA ALA A 87 -0.92 -14.35 17.27
C ALA A 87 0.08 -15.09 16.38
N GLN A 88 0.32 -16.38 16.62
CA GLN A 88 1.18 -17.22 15.79
C GLN A 88 0.65 -17.33 14.35
N TYR A 89 -0.67 -17.43 14.18
CA TYR A 89 -1.26 -17.40 12.85
C TYR A 89 -1.00 -16.06 12.15
N LEU A 90 -1.26 -14.94 12.82
CA LEU A 90 -1.02 -13.60 12.28
C LEU A 90 0.44 -13.35 11.95
N TYR A 91 1.35 -13.78 12.82
CA TYR A 91 2.80 -13.67 12.63
C TYR A 91 3.26 -14.27 11.30
N ASN A 92 2.70 -15.42 10.92
CA ASN A 92 3.03 -16.09 9.66
C ASN A 92 2.27 -15.51 8.45
N GLU A 93 1.01 -15.13 8.64
CA GLU A 93 0.11 -14.77 7.53
C GLU A 93 0.25 -13.30 7.10
N LEU A 94 0.38 -12.36 8.04
CA LEU A 94 0.37 -10.92 7.72
C LEU A 94 1.54 -10.48 6.81
N PRO A 95 2.80 -10.92 7.03
CA PRO A 95 3.90 -10.59 6.12
C PRO A 95 3.63 -11.01 4.68
N VAL A 96 3.02 -12.19 4.47
CA VAL A 96 2.67 -12.71 3.14
C VAL A 96 1.64 -11.81 2.45
N ARG A 97 0.57 -11.45 3.18
CA ARG A 97 -0.49 -10.58 2.62
C ARG A 97 0.02 -9.20 2.29
N ILE A 98 0.89 -8.63 3.12
CA ILE A 98 1.52 -7.33 2.85
C ILE A 98 2.46 -7.43 1.65
N ALA A 99 3.27 -8.49 1.54
CA ALA A 99 4.14 -8.69 0.39
C ALA A 99 3.36 -8.75 -0.93
N HIS A 100 2.20 -9.44 -0.96
CA HIS A 100 1.31 -9.43 -2.12
C HIS A 100 0.77 -8.04 -2.47
N ARG A 101 0.58 -7.15 -1.48
CA ARG A 101 0.19 -5.76 -1.74
C ARG A 101 1.34 -4.97 -2.35
N ILE A 102 2.55 -5.09 -1.80
CA ILE A 102 3.75 -4.43 -2.32
C ILE A 102 3.97 -4.81 -3.80
N VAL A 103 3.90 -6.11 -4.13
CA VAL A 103 3.97 -6.58 -5.53
C VAL A 103 2.85 -5.99 -6.39
N GLY A 104 1.65 -5.84 -5.83
CA GLY A 104 0.54 -5.17 -6.51
C GLY A 104 0.83 -3.71 -6.87
N PHE A 105 1.49 -2.94 -5.98
CA PHE A 105 1.91 -1.56 -6.26
C PHE A 105 2.99 -1.50 -7.34
N ARG A 106 3.95 -2.44 -7.34
CA ARG A 106 4.98 -2.54 -8.39
C ARG A 106 4.41 -2.86 -9.77
N GLY A 107 3.19 -3.40 -9.84
CA GLY A 107 2.46 -3.67 -11.09
C GLY A 107 1.67 -2.48 -11.66
N LEU A 108 1.68 -1.32 -10.99
CA LEU A 108 1.01 -0.12 -11.48
C LEU A 108 1.78 0.54 -12.64
N PRO A 109 1.10 1.29 -13.53
CA PRO A 109 1.79 2.08 -14.55
C PRO A 109 2.77 3.06 -13.91
N PHE A 110 3.96 3.20 -14.49
CA PHE A 110 5.04 4.03 -13.93
C PHE A 110 4.57 5.44 -13.55
N ILE A 111 3.79 6.09 -14.42
CA ILE A 111 3.26 7.44 -14.17
C ILE A 111 2.37 7.52 -12.92
N VAL A 112 1.64 6.45 -12.60
CA VAL A 112 0.80 6.35 -11.41
C VAL A 112 1.64 5.99 -10.18
N GLY A 113 2.61 5.07 -10.33
CA GLY A 113 3.51 4.69 -9.26
C GLY A 113 4.43 5.83 -8.79
N CYS A 114 4.75 6.78 -9.66
CA CYS A 114 5.55 7.97 -9.33
C CYS A 114 4.74 9.09 -8.66
N ASN A 115 3.41 8.97 -8.54
CA ASN A 115 2.62 9.92 -7.79
C ASN A 115 3.06 9.92 -6.32
N PRO A 116 3.32 11.10 -5.70
CA PRO A 116 3.88 11.18 -4.35
C PRO A 116 2.96 10.52 -3.31
N THR A 117 1.64 10.67 -3.44
CA THR A 117 0.64 10.11 -2.53
C THR A 117 0.56 8.58 -2.66
N ILE A 118 0.59 8.05 -3.89
CA ILE A 118 0.64 6.59 -4.13
C ILE A 118 1.96 6.00 -3.62
N LEU A 119 3.07 6.69 -3.86
CA LEU A 119 4.40 6.28 -3.39
C LEU A 119 4.47 6.26 -1.86
N GLN A 120 3.88 7.25 -1.19
CA GLN A 120 3.78 7.28 0.28
C GLN A 120 3.05 6.03 0.81
N VAL A 121 1.90 5.68 0.23
CA VAL A 121 1.15 4.48 0.65
C VAL A 121 1.98 3.22 0.42
N HIS A 122 2.71 3.13 -0.70
CA HIS A 122 3.60 2.01 -0.97
C HIS A 122 4.72 1.89 0.08
N GLU A 123 5.33 3.00 0.49
CA GLU A 123 6.34 3.04 1.55
C GLU A 123 5.79 2.61 2.91
N MET A 124 4.54 2.97 3.22
CA MET A 124 3.86 2.50 4.44
C MET A 124 3.75 0.96 4.45
N TYR A 125 3.38 0.34 3.32
CA TYR A 125 3.33 -1.12 3.22
C TYR A 125 4.72 -1.78 3.34
N ILE A 126 5.76 -1.20 2.74
CA ILE A 126 7.15 -1.68 2.90
C ILE A 126 7.60 -1.60 4.37
N ARG A 127 7.30 -0.49 5.05
CA ARG A 127 7.60 -0.30 6.47
C ARG A 127 6.89 -1.37 7.30
N ALA A 128 5.60 -1.57 7.08
CA ALA A 128 4.81 -2.59 7.77
C ALA A 128 5.38 -3.99 7.54
N PHE A 129 5.80 -4.32 6.31
CA PHE A 129 6.46 -5.59 6.02
C PHE A 129 7.72 -5.77 6.86
N HIS A 130 8.61 -4.78 6.92
CA HIS A 130 9.84 -4.89 7.69
C HIS A 130 9.59 -5.01 9.19
N ILE A 131 8.62 -4.28 9.73
CA ILE A 131 8.23 -4.38 11.15
C ILE A 131 7.76 -5.80 11.46
N LEU A 132 6.86 -6.35 10.65
CA LEU A 132 6.33 -7.70 10.88
C LEU A 132 7.38 -8.80 10.62
N PHE A 133 8.18 -8.67 9.57
CA PHE A 133 9.17 -9.66 9.17
C PHE A 133 10.35 -9.74 10.15
N LYS A 134 10.74 -8.62 10.75
CA LYS A 134 11.82 -8.56 11.75
C LYS A 134 11.32 -8.81 13.17
N HIS A 135 10.01 -8.92 13.38
CA HIS A 135 9.46 -9.16 14.71
C HIS A 135 9.96 -10.52 15.25
N PRO A 136 10.34 -10.61 16.54
CA PRO A 136 10.72 -11.88 17.14
C PRO A 136 9.57 -12.91 17.07
N PRO A 137 9.89 -14.21 17.05
CA PRO A 137 8.86 -15.25 16.99
C PRO A 137 7.96 -15.20 18.22
N VAL A 138 6.66 -15.40 18.00
CA VAL A 138 5.65 -15.44 19.07
C VAL A 138 5.58 -16.84 19.66
N ILE A 139 6.22 -17.03 20.81
CA ILE A 139 6.39 -18.34 21.48
C ILE A 139 5.62 -18.45 22.80
N ASP A 140 5.33 -17.33 23.45
CA ASP A 140 4.74 -17.25 24.78
C ASP A 140 3.77 -16.05 24.88
N LEU A 141 3.06 -15.95 25.99
CA LEU A 141 2.08 -14.86 26.20
C LEU A 141 2.73 -13.47 26.26
N ARG A 142 4.00 -13.36 26.67
CA ARG A 142 4.72 -12.08 26.70
C ARG A 142 5.07 -11.58 25.29
N SER A 143 5.57 -12.48 24.43
CA SER A 143 5.83 -12.16 23.02
C SER A 143 4.53 -11.89 22.26
N GLU A 144 3.43 -12.54 22.65
CA GLU A 144 2.09 -12.26 22.13
C GLU A 144 1.62 -10.85 22.47
N GLU A 145 1.80 -10.39 23.71
CA GLU A 145 1.47 -9.03 24.12
C GLU A 145 2.29 -7.98 23.34
N THR A 146 3.58 -8.25 23.15
CA THR A 146 4.46 -7.37 22.36
C THR A 146 4.02 -7.29 20.89
N TYR A 147 3.61 -8.43 20.33
CA TYR A 147 3.08 -8.49 18.97
C TYR A 147 1.73 -7.77 18.85
N THR A 148 0.88 -7.88 19.87
CA THR A 148 -0.39 -7.16 19.98
C THR A 148 -0.21 -5.65 19.90
N GLU A 149 0.78 -5.10 20.62
CA GLU A 149 1.10 -3.66 20.54
C GLU A 149 1.62 -3.26 19.16
N THR A 150 2.45 -4.10 18.54
CA THR A 150 2.91 -3.88 17.16
C THR A 150 1.73 -3.83 16.18
N LEU A 151 0.73 -4.72 16.33
CA LEU A 151 -0.46 -4.71 15.49
C LEU A 151 -1.31 -3.46 15.68
N LYS A 152 -1.48 -2.98 16.93
CA LYS A 152 -2.20 -1.73 17.21
C LYS A 152 -1.53 -0.55 16.52
N GLN A 153 -0.21 -0.43 16.62
CA GLN A 153 0.55 0.62 15.95
C GLN A 153 0.35 0.58 14.43
N LEU A 154 0.50 -0.59 13.82
CA LEU A 154 0.33 -0.74 12.36
C LEU A 154 -1.08 -0.41 11.89
N LEU A 155 -2.11 -0.75 12.66
CA LEU A 155 -3.51 -0.42 12.36
C LEU A 155 -3.78 1.08 12.40
N ASP A 156 -3.21 1.81 13.38
CA ASP A 156 -3.34 3.26 13.46
C ASP A 156 -2.56 3.96 12.35
N GLU A 157 -1.31 3.56 12.10
CA GLU A 157 -0.49 4.11 11.00
C GLU A 157 -1.20 3.96 9.65
N HIS A 158 -1.92 2.86 9.41
CA HIS A 158 -2.57 2.59 8.14
C HIS A 158 -4.02 3.12 8.02
N LYS A 159 -4.52 3.90 8.98
CA LYS A 159 -5.94 4.32 9.00
C LYS A 159 -6.36 5.13 7.77
N ASP A 160 -5.49 6.01 7.29
CA ASP A 160 -5.78 6.97 6.21
C ASP A 160 -5.45 6.45 4.80
N VAL A 161 -4.94 5.22 4.68
CA VAL A 161 -4.52 4.62 3.39
C VAL A 161 -5.61 4.69 2.32
N VAL A 162 -6.88 4.50 2.67
CA VAL A 162 -7.97 4.56 1.68
C VAL A 162 -8.16 5.98 1.13
N THR A 163 -8.06 6.99 2.00
CA THR A 163 -8.15 8.40 1.63
C THR A 163 -6.97 8.80 0.74
N LEU A 164 -5.75 8.43 1.13
CA LEU A 164 -4.54 8.69 0.34
C LEU A 164 -4.59 8.02 -1.04
N LEU A 165 -5.07 6.78 -1.11
CA LEU A 165 -5.25 6.11 -2.40
C LEU A 165 -6.28 6.86 -3.27
N ALA A 166 -7.41 7.27 -2.71
CA ALA A 166 -8.43 8.01 -3.45
C ALA A 166 -7.89 9.34 -4.00
N GLU A 167 -7.12 10.07 -3.18
CA GLU A 167 -6.45 11.31 -3.57
C GLU A 167 -5.43 11.08 -4.70
N GLY A 168 -4.49 10.14 -4.52
CA GLY A 168 -3.46 9.87 -5.52
C GLY A 168 -4.02 9.38 -6.86
N PHE A 169 -5.05 8.54 -6.85
CA PHE A 169 -5.71 8.11 -8.09
C PHE A 169 -6.54 9.22 -8.75
N SER A 170 -7.12 10.14 -7.96
CA SER A 170 -7.82 11.31 -8.49
C SER A 170 -6.87 12.25 -9.24
N GLU A 171 -5.67 12.47 -8.70
CA GLU A 171 -4.62 13.27 -9.35
C GLU A 171 -4.13 12.64 -10.66
N CYS A 172 -3.96 11.32 -10.67
CA CYS A 172 -3.51 10.59 -11.86
C CYS A 172 -4.60 10.36 -12.90
N ARG A 173 -5.85 10.75 -12.67
CA ARG A 173 -7.02 10.37 -13.51
C ARG A 173 -6.83 10.61 -15.01
N LYS A 174 -6.20 11.74 -15.39
CA LYS A 174 -5.94 12.09 -16.81
C LYS A 174 -4.96 11.15 -17.51
N HIS A 175 -4.17 10.41 -16.74
CA HIS A 175 -3.14 9.48 -17.21
C HIS A 175 -3.59 8.01 -17.13
N LEU A 176 -4.80 7.73 -16.63
CA LEU A 176 -5.35 6.39 -16.50
C LEU A 176 -6.01 5.96 -17.82
N GLN A 177 -5.21 5.48 -18.77
CA GLN A 177 -5.72 4.97 -20.05
C GLN A 177 -6.46 3.62 -19.91
N ASN A 178 -6.22 2.87 -18.82
CA ASN A 178 -6.83 1.57 -18.57
C ASN A 178 -7.52 1.54 -17.19
N GLU A 179 -8.78 2.00 -17.15
CA GLU A 179 -9.58 2.02 -15.93
C GLU A 179 -9.82 0.62 -15.35
N GLY A 180 -9.91 -0.42 -16.19
CA GLY A 180 -10.13 -1.80 -15.76
C GLY A 180 -8.98 -2.34 -14.90
N MET A 181 -7.74 -2.03 -15.26
CA MET A 181 -6.56 -2.38 -14.47
C MET A 181 -6.58 -1.72 -13.09
N ILE A 182 -6.89 -0.42 -13.03
CA ILE A 182 -6.92 0.35 -11.79
C ILE A 182 -8.04 -0.15 -10.89
N LYS A 183 -9.23 -0.42 -11.46
CA LYS A 183 -10.33 -1.05 -10.74
C LYS A 183 -9.92 -2.38 -10.14
N ALA A 184 -9.27 -3.25 -10.92
CA ALA A 184 -8.81 -4.55 -10.44
C ALA A 184 -7.76 -4.42 -9.33
N PHE A 185 -6.85 -3.43 -9.43
CA PHE A 185 -5.90 -3.11 -8.37
C PHE A 185 -6.61 -2.65 -7.10
N LEU A 186 -7.50 -1.66 -7.18
CA LEU A 186 -8.25 -1.13 -6.05
C LEU A 186 -9.10 -2.23 -5.38
N ASP A 187 -9.82 -3.02 -6.16
CA ASP A 187 -10.63 -4.13 -5.64
C ASP A 187 -9.76 -5.13 -4.85
N ARG A 188 -8.58 -5.50 -5.37
CA ARG A 188 -7.66 -6.41 -4.68
C ARG A 188 -7.07 -5.77 -3.43
N THR A 189 -6.66 -4.51 -3.51
CA THR A 189 -6.01 -3.79 -2.41
C THR A 189 -6.97 -3.51 -1.26
N LEU A 190 -8.18 -3.04 -1.56
CA LEU A 190 -9.21 -2.78 -0.55
C LEU A 190 -9.71 -4.07 0.11
N LYS A 191 -9.93 -5.15 -0.67
CA LYS A 191 -10.30 -6.47 -0.09
C LYS A 191 -9.20 -7.04 0.79
N SER A 192 -7.94 -6.96 0.36
CA SER A 192 -6.79 -7.41 1.15
C SER A 192 -6.65 -6.60 2.44
N ARG A 193 -6.81 -5.27 2.37
CA ARG A 193 -6.76 -4.39 3.55
C ARG A 193 -7.89 -4.70 4.53
N LEU A 194 -9.12 -4.89 4.04
CA LEU A 194 -10.25 -5.33 4.86
C LEU A 194 -9.94 -6.66 5.55
N GLY A 195 -9.40 -7.63 4.81
CA GLY A 195 -9.00 -8.93 5.37
C GLY A 195 -7.93 -8.81 6.45
N ILE A 196 -6.86 -8.04 6.22
CA ILE A 196 -5.80 -7.80 7.22
C ILE A 196 -6.38 -7.14 8.47
N ARG A 197 -7.17 -6.06 8.30
CA ARG A 197 -7.78 -5.35 9.43
C ARG A 197 -8.72 -6.26 10.21
N MET A 198 -9.56 -7.04 9.53
CA MET A 198 -10.46 -8.00 10.16
C MET A 198 -9.70 -8.99 11.04
N LEU A 199 -8.58 -9.53 10.56
CA LEU A 199 -7.78 -10.51 11.30
C LEU A 199 -7.08 -9.89 12.52
N ALA A 200 -6.47 -8.71 12.36
CA ALA A 200 -5.84 -8.00 13.45
C ALA A 200 -6.87 -7.57 14.52
N GLU A 201 -7.97 -6.94 14.11
CA GLU A 201 -9.06 -6.53 15.02
C GLU A 201 -9.70 -7.72 15.73
N HIS A 202 -9.85 -8.86 15.04
CA HIS A 202 -10.32 -10.09 15.69
C HIS A 202 -9.42 -10.47 16.85
N HIS A 203 -8.11 -10.53 16.62
CA HIS A 203 -7.13 -10.85 17.66
C HIS A 203 -7.15 -9.83 18.80
N LEU A 204 -7.16 -8.53 18.50
CA LEU A 204 -7.27 -7.48 19.54
C LEU A 204 -8.54 -7.64 20.37
N ALA A 205 -9.66 -7.98 19.73
CA ALA A 205 -10.93 -8.16 20.42
C ALA A 205 -10.97 -9.44 21.28
N LEU A 206 -10.14 -10.46 21.02
CA LEU A 206 -10.05 -11.66 21.86
C LEU A 206 -9.51 -11.35 23.27
N HIS A 207 -8.72 -10.28 23.43
CA HIS A 207 -8.25 -9.81 24.74
C HIS A 207 -9.36 -9.21 25.61
N SER A 208 -10.49 -8.82 25.00
CA SER A 208 -11.62 -8.24 25.72
C SER A 208 -12.79 -9.21 25.83
N GLU A 209 -13.27 -9.46 27.05
CA GLU A 209 -14.46 -10.27 27.23
C GLU A 209 -15.73 -9.47 26.95
N LYS A 210 -16.37 -9.76 25.82
CA LYS A 210 -17.72 -9.27 25.52
C LYS A 210 -18.71 -10.45 25.48
N PRO A 211 -19.88 -10.33 26.12
CA PRO A 211 -20.90 -11.39 26.08
C PRO A 211 -21.40 -11.57 24.64
N ASN A 212 -21.66 -12.83 24.25
CA ASN A 212 -22.11 -13.21 22.91
C ASN A 212 -21.15 -12.85 21.75
N HIS A 213 -19.87 -12.62 22.04
CA HIS A 213 -18.86 -12.28 21.03
C HIS A 213 -17.62 -13.18 21.15
N VAL A 214 -17.08 -13.56 19.99
CA VAL A 214 -15.77 -14.21 19.83
C VAL A 214 -14.92 -13.30 18.96
N GLY A 215 -14.05 -12.52 19.60
CA GLY A 215 -13.37 -11.40 18.97
C GLY A 215 -14.38 -10.42 18.36
N ILE A 216 -14.25 -10.14 17.07
CA ILE A 216 -15.19 -9.29 16.32
C ILE A 216 -16.48 -10.00 15.86
N VAL A 217 -16.62 -11.31 16.08
CA VAL A 217 -17.77 -12.08 15.58
C VAL A 217 -18.85 -12.20 16.65
N THR A 218 -20.06 -11.72 16.34
CA THR A 218 -21.24 -11.89 17.21
C THR A 218 -21.86 -13.27 17.00
N ALA A 219 -21.94 -14.08 18.06
CA ALA A 219 -22.51 -15.43 18.00
C ALA A 219 -24.03 -15.42 17.78
N SER A 220 -24.72 -14.39 18.28
CA SER A 220 -26.17 -14.20 18.16
C SER A 220 -26.52 -13.02 17.26
N PHE A 221 -25.94 -12.99 16.05
CA PHE A 221 -26.20 -11.91 15.10
C PHE A 221 -27.64 -11.93 14.57
N SER A 222 -28.34 -10.78 14.67
CA SER A 222 -29.68 -10.57 14.11
C SER A 222 -29.63 -9.56 12.97
N PRO A 223 -29.91 -9.97 11.72
CA PRO A 223 -29.97 -9.05 10.57
C PRO A 223 -31.00 -7.93 10.77
N ARG A 224 -32.14 -8.23 11.40
CA ARG A 224 -33.20 -7.25 11.68
C ARG A 224 -32.70 -6.11 12.56
N SER A 225 -31.95 -6.44 13.62
CA SER A 225 -31.42 -5.45 14.55
C SER A 225 -30.42 -4.52 13.85
N LEU A 226 -29.55 -5.08 13.00
CA LEU A 226 -28.59 -4.28 12.22
C LEU A 226 -29.30 -3.32 11.26
N VAL A 227 -30.28 -3.82 10.49
CA VAL A 227 -31.03 -2.99 9.53
C VAL A 227 -31.76 -1.85 10.24
N THR A 228 -32.39 -2.15 11.39
CA THR A 228 -33.12 -1.14 12.18
C THR A 228 -32.17 -0.06 12.69
N GLN A 229 -31.05 -0.45 13.31
CA GLN A 229 -30.04 0.48 13.80
C GLN A 229 -29.46 1.37 12.68
N LYS A 230 -29.20 0.80 11.51
CA LYS A 230 -28.65 1.57 10.37
C LYS A 230 -29.70 2.49 9.75
N ALA A 231 -30.97 2.08 9.73
CA ALA A 231 -32.07 2.94 9.29
C ALA A 231 -32.24 4.16 10.21
N GLU A 232 -32.02 4.00 11.52
CA GLU A 232 -32.04 5.12 12.48
C GLU A 232 -30.86 6.07 12.28
N PHE A 233 -29.66 5.56 12.02
CA PHE A 233 -28.46 6.40 11.83
C PHE A 233 -28.53 7.30 10.56
N VAL A 234 -29.22 6.85 9.52
CA VAL A 234 -29.30 7.58 8.24
C VAL A 234 -30.46 8.59 8.22
N ARG A 235 -31.41 8.48 9.17
CA ARG A 235 -32.50 9.45 9.34
C ARG A 235 -32.02 10.70 10.04
#